data_AF-A0A7S2H8Q0-F1
#
_entry.id   AF-A0A7S2H8Q0-F1
#
_cell.length_a   1.000
_cell.length_b   1.000
_cell.length_c   1.000
_cell.angle_alpha   90.00
_cell.angle_beta   90.00
_cell.angle_gamma   90.00
#
_symmetry.space_group_name_H-M   'P 1'
#
loop_
_entity.id
_entity.type
_entity.pdbx_description
1 polymer ?
#
loop_
_entity_poly.entity_id
_entity_poly.type
_entity_poly.pdbx_seq_one_letter_code
_entity_poly.pdbx_strand_id
1 'polypeptide(L)'
;KPEDCFTHLTDIVCQHGPTECRANRFLACAKEVAGEKAQAYMPFVHCVEAGYDSFSDDFAHSCASSAGIDLDHLKTCVNSYSGETALLTQAKATPSHAGVPWLVVAGKSLADPDGLLR
;
A
#
# COMPACT_ATOMS: atom_id res chain seq x y z
N LYS A 1 -0.58 -0.66 20.04
CA LYS A 1 0.24 0.44 19.50
C LYS A 1 0.11 1.61 20.47
N PRO A 2 1.19 2.33 20.81
CA PRO A 2 1.11 3.56 21.61
C PRO A 2 0.13 4.56 20.98
N GLU A 3 -0.56 5.35 21.78
CA GLU A 3 -1.56 6.34 21.31
C GLU A 3 -0.93 7.50 20.52
N ASP A 4 0.36 7.75 20.74
CA ASP A 4 1.17 8.78 20.07
C ASP A 4 1.82 8.31 18.75
N CYS A 5 1.56 7.06 18.36
CA CYS A 5 1.97 6.56 17.05
C CYS A 5 1.29 7.37 15.94
N PHE A 6 2.07 7.86 14.98
CA PHE A 6 1.63 8.69 13.84
C PHE A 6 1.18 10.12 14.16
N THR A 7 1.72 10.71 15.22
CA THR A 7 1.51 12.13 15.56
C THR A 7 2.25 13.11 14.63
N HIS A 8 3.24 12.62 13.87
CA HIS A 8 3.93 13.37 12.82
C HIS A 8 3.88 12.61 11.49
N LEU A 9 3.55 13.32 10.42
CA LEU A 9 3.29 12.74 9.10
C LEU A 9 4.58 12.33 8.37
N THR A 10 5.72 12.88 8.78
CA THR A 10 7.06 12.58 8.28
C THR A 10 7.68 11.33 8.89
N ASP A 11 7.02 10.72 9.87
CA ASP A 11 7.63 9.69 10.73
C ASP A 11 7.34 8.27 10.27
N ILE A 12 6.78 8.09 9.07
CA ILE A 12 6.60 6.75 8.51
C ILE A 12 7.97 6.22 8.08
N VAL A 13 8.47 5.29 8.89
CA VAL A 13 9.70 4.53 8.65
C VAL A 13 9.31 3.11 8.25
N CYS A 14 9.92 2.60 7.18
CA CYS A 14 9.69 1.26 6.66
C CYS A 14 10.94 0.40 6.86
N GLN A 15 10.76 -0.91 7.07
CA GLN A 15 11.84 -1.83 7.43
C GLN A 15 12.91 -1.94 6.34
N HIS A 16 12.50 -1.84 5.08
CA HIS A 16 13.35 -1.90 3.89
C HIS A 16 13.68 -0.50 3.34
N GLY A 17 13.58 0.53 4.19
CA GLY A 17 14.04 1.88 3.89
C GLY A 17 13.11 2.69 2.97
N PRO A 18 13.62 3.79 2.38
CA PRO A 18 12.80 4.76 1.64
C PRO A 18 12.10 4.19 0.42
N THR A 19 12.69 3.19 -0.26
CA THR A 19 12.09 2.53 -1.43
C THR A 19 10.78 1.84 -1.06
N GLU A 20 10.75 1.11 0.05
CA GLU A 20 9.53 0.47 0.56
C GLU A 20 8.47 1.52 0.91
N CYS A 21 8.87 2.60 1.59
CA CYS A 21 7.94 3.67 1.91
C CYS A 21 7.36 4.33 0.65
N ARG A 22 8.19 4.53 -0.39
CA ARG A 22 7.74 5.08 -1.67
C ARG A 22 6.77 4.13 -2.36
N ALA A 23 7.08 2.83 -2.43
CA ALA A 23 6.19 1.82 -2.98
C ALA A 23 4.86 1.76 -2.23
N ASN A 24 4.89 1.69 -0.90
CA ASN A 24 3.68 1.70 -0.06
C ASN A 24 2.81 2.94 -0.28
N ARG A 25 3.42 4.11 -0.51
CA ARG A 25 2.70 5.35 -0.86
C ARG A 25 2.00 5.21 -2.22
N PHE A 26 2.66 4.63 -3.24
CA PHE A 26 2.03 4.32 -4.51
C PHE A 26 0.83 3.37 -4.35
N LEU A 27 0.99 2.29 -3.58
CA LEU A 27 -0.08 1.31 -3.34
C LEU A 27 -1.28 1.96 -2.63
N ALA A 28 -1.03 2.78 -1.59
CA ALA A 28 -2.06 3.51 -0.88
C ALA A 28 -2.79 4.52 -1.78
N CYS A 29 -2.04 5.28 -2.58
CA CYS A 29 -2.62 6.23 -3.53
C CYS A 29 -3.45 5.55 -4.63
N ALA A 30 -2.99 4.41 -5.17
CA ALA A 30 -3.76 3.67 -6.17
C ALA A 30 -5.11 3.18 -5.61
N LYS A 31 -5.14 2.75 -4.33
CA LYS A 31 -6.37 2.41 -3.64
C LYS A 31 -7.31 3.61 -3.52
N GLU A 32 -6.80 4.79 -3.17
CA GLU A 32 -7.60 6.03 -3.09
C GLU A 32 -8.15 6.46 -4.45
N VAL A 33 -7.29 6.50 -5.48
CA VAL A 33 -7.66 6.84 -6.87
C VAL A 33 -8.72 5.88 -7.42
N ALA A 34 -8.65 4.59 -7.07
CA ALA A 34 -9.62 3.58 -7.46
C ALA A 34 -10.94 3.63 -6.65
N GLY A 35 -11.08 4.56 -5.71
CA GLY A 35 -12.25 4.66 -4.83
C GLY A 35 -12.40 3.45 -3.90
N GLU A 36 -11.27 2.93 -3.40
CA GLU A 36 -11.16 1.76 -2.51
C GLU A 36 -11.71 0.44 -3.06
N LYS A 37 -12.02 0.37 -4.36
CA LYS A 37 -12.52 -0.85 -5.01
C LYS A 37 -11.36 -1.81 -5.27
N ALA A 38 -11.26 -2.89 -4.50
CA ALA A 38 -10.20 -3.89 -4.63
C ALA A 38 -9.99 -4.37 -6.08
N GLN A 39 -11.06 -4.63 -6.82
CA GLN A 39 -10.98 -5.09 -8.20
C GLN A 39 -10.33 -4.07 -9.15
N ALA A 40 -10.36 -2.79 -8.80
CA ALA A 40 -9.80 -1.72 -9.61
C ALA A 40 -8.32 -1.43 -9.29
N TYR A 41 -7.87 -1.58 -8.04
CA TYR A 41 -6.46 -1.31 -7.68
C TYR A 41 -5.58 -2.55 -7.50
N MET A 42 -6.14 -3.74 -7.26
CA MET A 42 -5.33 -4.95 -7.06
C MET A 42 -4.48 -5.35 -8.28
N PRO A 43 -4.90 -5.13 -9.54
CA PRO A 43 -4.02 -5.35 -10.69
C PRO A 43 -2.76 -4.47 -10.65
N PHE A 44 -2.88 -3.22 -10.18
CA PHE A 44 -1.74 -2.33 -9.96
C PHE A 44 -0.83 -2.84 -8.85
N VAL A 45 -1.41 -3.21 -7.70
CA VAL A 45 -0.66 -3.77 -6.56
C VAL A 45 0.13 -4.99 -7.01
N HIS A 46 -0.50 -5.93 -7.70
CA HIS A 46 0.16 -7.13 -8.17
C HIS A 46 1.34 -6.83 -9.11
N CYS A 47 1.18 -5.87 -10.03
CA CYS A 47 2.24 -5.45 -10.93
C CYS A 47 3.44 -4.85 -10.17
N VAL A 48 3.18 -3.94 -9.23
CA VAL A 48 4.24 -3.29 -8.44
C VAL A 48 4.97 -4.29 -7.56
N GLU A 49 4.24 -5.16 -6.85
CA GLU A 49 4.81 -6.20 -5.98
C GLU A 49 5.66 -7.21 -6.78
N ALA A 50 5.23 -7.60 -7.98
CA ALA A 50 5.97 -8.53 -8.84
C ALA A 50 7.31 -7.96 -9.33
N GLY A 51 7.49 -6.62 -9.35
CA GLY A 51 8.72 -5.95 -9.78
C GLY A 51 9.41 -5.14 -8.68
N TYR A 52 9.07 -5.40 -7.41
CA TYR A 52 9.52 -4.58 -6.27
C TYR A 52 11.05 -4.48 -6.15
N ASP A 53 11.78 -5.56 -6.44
CA ASP A 53 13.25 -5.56 -6.38
C ASP A 53 13.90 -4.53 -7.32
N SER A 54 13.18 -4.14 -8.37
CA SER A 54 13.58 -3.13 -9.35
C SER A 54 12.70 -1.87 -9.29
N PHE A 55 12.06 -1.63 -8.15
CA PHE A 55 11.08 -0.56 -8.00
C PHE A 55 11.65 0.80 -8.39
N SER A 56 10.88 1.52 -9.20
CA SER A 56 11.07 2.93 -9.51
C SER A 56 9.72 3.58 -9.77
N ASP A 57 9.65 4.91 -9.68
CA ASP A 57 8.43 5.65 -10.00
C ASP A 57 7.97 5.38 -11.45
N ASP A 58 8.91 5.29 -12.41
CA ASP A 58 8.59 4.99 -13.81
C ASP A 58 8.03 3.57 -13.98
N PHE A 59 8.59 2.60 -13.26
CA PHE A 59 8.02 1.26 -13.21
C PHE A 59 6.59 1.28 -12.65
N ALA A 60 6.36 1.98 -11.53
CA ALA A 60 5.03 2.14 -10.97
C ALA A 60 4.06 2.84 -11.95
N HIS A 61 4.49 3.88 -12.67
CA HIS A 61 3.68 4.52 -13.71
C HIS A 61 3.30 3.55 -14.84
N SER A 62 4.21 2.66 -15.25
CA SER A 62 3.91 1.63 -16.25
C SER A 62 2.88 0.61 -15.74
N CYS A 63 2.97 0.23 -14.46
CA CYS A 63 1.96 -0.60 -13.80
C CYS A 63 0.60 0.09 -13.72
N ALA A 64 0.57 1.39 -13.43
CA ALA A 64 -0.66 2.18 -13.37
C ALA A 64 -1.36 2.21 -14.72
N SER A 65 -0.60 2.47 -15.80
CA SER A 65 -1.14 2.44 -17.16
C SER A 65 -1.68 1.06 -17.55
N SER A 66 -0.99 -0.01 -17.17
CA SER A 66 -1.40 -1.39 -17.48
C SER A 66 -2.64 -1.83 -16.69
N ALA A 67 -2.77 -1.34 -15.45
CA ALA A 67 -3.89 -1.63 -14.56
C ALA A 67 -5.11 -0.73 -14.76
N GLY A 68 -5.01 0.32 -15.59
CA GLY A 68 -6.09 1.30 -15.80
C GLY A 68 -6.28 2.26 -14.62
N ILE A 69 -5.23 2.50 -13.83
CA ILE A 69 -5.23 3.54 -12.79
C ILE A 69 -4.99 4.90 -13.45
N ASP A 70 -5.76 5.91 -13.05
CA ASP A 70 -5.57 7.30 -13.49
C ASP A 70 -4.19 7.80 -13.09
N LEU A 71 -3.31 7.94 -14.08
CA LEU A 71 -1.90 8.26 -13.88
C LEU A 71 -1.68 9.67 -13.32
N ASP A 72 -2.52 10.64 -13.72
CA ASP A 72 -2.36 12.03 -13.30
C ASP A 72 -2.80 12.21 -11.85
N HIS A 73 -3.92 11.58 -11.48
CA HIS A 73 -4.34 11.52 -10.08
C HIS A 73 -3.37 10.74 -9.21
N LEU A 74 -2.82 9.62 -9.70
CA LEU A 74 -1.81 8.85 -8.98
C LEU A 74 -0.54 9.67 -8.73
N LYS A 75 0.00 10.33 -9.75
CA LYS A 75 1.18 11.21 -9.63
C LYS A 75 0.92 12.35 -8.67
N THR A 76 -0.26 12.96 -8.74
CA THR A 76 -0.66 14.02 -7.82
C THR A 76 -0.72 13.51 -6.38
N CYS A 77 -1.31 12.32 -6.17
CA CYS A 77 -1.39 11.73 -4.84
C CYS A 77 -0.02 11.45 -4.25
N VAL A 78 0.82 10.72 -4.99
CA VAL A 78 2.12 10.25 -4.52
C VAL A 78 3.09 11.40 -4.24
N ASN A 79 2.97 12.53 -4.93
CA ASN A 79 3.88 13.67 -4.78
C ASN A 79 3.32 14.82 -3.93
N SER A 80 2.15 14.67 -3.33
CA SER A 80 1.53 15.69 -2.48
C SER A 80 1.15 15.14 -1.11
N TYR A 81 0.74 16.03 -0.21
CA TYR A 81 0.26 15.71 1.13
C TYR A 81 -0.84 14.61 1.17
N SER A 82 -1.62 14.46 0.09
CA SER A 82 -2.61 13.39 -0.01
C SER A 82 -1.97 12.00 0.08
N GLY A 83 -0.81 11.75 -0.52
CA GLY A 83 -0.13 10.46 -0.40
C GLY A 83 0.40 10.14 1.00
N GLU A 84 0.78 11.16 1.77
CA GLU A 84 1.10 10.97 3.21
C GLU A 84 -0.16 10.59 3.99
N THR A 85 -1.28 11.24 3.70
CA THR A 85 -2.57 10.94 4.33
C THR A 85 -3.06 9.54 3.94
N ALA A 86 -2.88 9.12 2.69
CA ALA A 86 -3.24 7.80 2.19
C ALA A 86 -2.42 6.71 2.91
N LEU A 87 -1.10 6.90 3.02
CA LEU A 87 -0.22 5.97 3.72
C LEU A 87 -0.55 5.90 5.21
N LEU A 88 -0.79 7.04 5.85
CA LEU A 88 -1.20 7.11 7.25
C LEU A 88 -2.53 6.39 7.51
N THR A 89 -3.49 6.53 6.59
CA THR A 89 -4.77 5.83 6.67
C THR A 89 -4.57 4.33 6.71
N GLN A 90 -3.68 3.78 5.87
CA GLN A 90 -3.36 2.34 5.91
C GLN A 90 -2.62 1.97 7.21
N ALA A 91 -1.65 2.79 7.66
CA ALA A 91 -0.89 2.51 8.87
C ALA A 91 -1.76 2.44 10.15
N LYS A 92 -2.80 3.27 10.22
CA LYS A 92 -3.83 3.26 11.28
C LYS A 92 -4.77 2.05 11.15
N ALA A 93 -5.15 1.69 9.93
CA ALA A 93 -6.04 0.55 9.67
C ALA A 93 -5.36 -0.82 9.93
N THR A 94 -4.04 -0.90 9.80
CA THR A 94 -3.29 -2.13 10.08
C THR A 94 -3.37 -2.49 11.57
N PRO A 95 -3.90 -3.67 11.95
CA PRO A 95 -3.98 -4.08 13.36
C PRO A 95 -2.59 -4.35 13.94
N SER A 96 -2.52 -4.58 15.26
CA SER A 96 -1.29 -5.14 15.85
C SER A 96 -1.08 -6.56 15.34
N HIS A 97 0.11 -6.88 14.86
CA HIS A 97 0.45 -8.18 14.29
C HIS A 97 1.86 -8.61 14.71
N ALA A 98 2.13 -9.92 14.70
CA ALA A 98 3.44 -10.47 15.07
C ALA A 98 4.46 -10.41 13.92
N GLY A 99 4.00 -10.19 12.69
CA GLY A 99 4.83 -10.12 11.48
C GLY A 99 3.97 -9.84 10.25
N VAL A 100 4.61 -9.86 9.07
CA VAL A 100 3.95 -9.76 7.77
C VAL A 100 4.35 -10.96 6.88
N PRO A 101 3.47 -11.44 5.98
CA PRO A 101 2.08 -11.02 5.78
C PRO A 101 1.15 -11.37 6.95
N TRP A 102 0.11 -10.56 7.17
CA TRP A 102 -0.90 -10.78 8.21
C TRP A 102 -2.30 -10.84 7.60
N LEU A 103 -2.91 -12.03 7.62
CA LEU A 103 -4.20 -12.28 7.01
C LEU A 103 -5.30 -12.32 8.07
N VAL A 104 -6.43 -11.65 7.81
CA VAL A 104 -7.60 -11.66 8.68
C VAL A 104 -8.83 -12.10 7.89
N VAL A 105 -9.45 -13.21 8.31
CA VAL A 105 -10.69 -13.75 7.71
C VAL A 105 -11.77 -13.77 8.79
N ALA A 106 -12.90 -13.11 8.53
CA ALA A 106 -14.00 -12.97 9.50
C ALA A 106 -13.54 -12.49 10.90
N GLY A 107 -12.60 -11.53 10.94
CA GLY A 107 -12.07 -10.96 12.18
C GLY A 107 -11.04 -11.82 12.92
N LYS A 108 -10.67 -13.00 12.41
CA LYS A 108 -9.65 -13.87 13.00
C LYS A 108 -8.39 -13.89 12.15
N SER A 109 -7.23 -13.83 12.80
CA SER A 109 -5.95 -14.02 12.12
C SER A 109 -5.84 -15.45 11.58
N LEU A 110 -5.49 -15.57 10.31
CA LEU A 110 -5.20 -16.87 9.68
C LEU A 110 -3.72 -17.18 9.89
N ALA A 111 -3.42 -18.28 10.59
CA ALA A 111 -2.04 -18.67 10.90
C ALA A 111 -1.31 -19.31 9.72
N ASP A 112 -2.05 -20.04 8.87
CA ASP A 112 -1.53 -20.72 7.69
C ASP A 112 -2.13 -20.09 6.42
N PRO A 113 -1.35 -19.30 5.65
CA PRO A 113 -1.80 -18.71 4.40
C PRO A 113 -2.25 -19.75 3.36
N ASP A 114 -1.70 -20.96 3.36
CA ASP A 114 -2.05 -22.02 2.39
C ASP A 114 -3.46 -22.60 2.62
N GLY A 115 -4.05 -22.29 3.79
CA GLY A 115 -5.43 -22.60 4.13
C GLY A 115 -6.46 -21.62 3.56
N LEU A 116 -6.06 -20.53 2.91
CA LEU A 116 -6.99 -19.46 2.51
C LEU A 116 -8.05 -19.90 1.49
N LEU A 117 -7.70 -20.79 0.57
CA LEU A 117 -8.58 -21.27 -0.50
C LEU A 117 -9.22 -22.64 -0.20
N ARG A 118 -9.07 -23.14 1.03
CA ARG A 118 -9.56 -24.46 1.44
C ARG A 118 -10.87 -24.37 2.20
#